data_AF-A0A2P8QC78-F1
#
_entry.id   AF-A0A2P8QC78-F1
#
_cell.length_a   1.000
_cell.length_b   1.000
_cell.length_c   1.000
_cell.angle_alpha   90.00
_cell.angle_beta   90.00
_cell.angle_gamma   90.00
#
_symmetry.space_group_name_H-M   'P 1'
#
loop_
_entity.id
_entity.type
_entity.pdbx_description
1 polymer ?
#
loop_
_entity_poly.entity_id
_entity_poly.type
_entity_poly.pdbx_seq_one_letter_code
_entity_poly.pdbx_strand_id
1 'polypeptide(L)'
;MRALSLLAPIVGIGLALPLSLAGTAGAAESTATAVVNEYGWQFAYTAAPGQANQVAVTQSYSDDRTQYIYVIDDVVPIAAGNGCSYPDGADLAKVTRAVENIESQSSCAALEADLGDGNDTGSAENRTDQVFSCNSVELGLGNDKLYGGAGTDTISGGAGTNVIVQD
;
A
#
# COMPACT_ATOMS: atom_id res chain seq x y z
N MET A 1 9.89 -38.21 -83.06
CA MET A 1 8.50 -37.70 -83.08
C MET A 1 8.19 -37.14 -81.70
N ARG A 2 7.72 -35.89 -81.65
CA ARG A 2 7.39 -35.13 -80.43
C ARG A 2 6.31 -35.86 -79.62
N ALA A 3 6.45 -35.89 -78.30
CA ALA A 3 5.34 -36.06 -77.38
C ALA A 3 5.52 -35.11 -76.20
N LEU A 4 4.49 -34.29 -75.97
CA LEU A 4 4.41 -33.13 -75.11
C LEU A 4 4.51 -33.45 -73.61
N SER A 5 5.07 -32.50 -72.87
CA SER A 5 4.87 -32.26 -71.43
C SER A 5 3.39 -32.12 -71.06
N LEU A 6 3.03 -32.63 -69.88
CA LEU A 6 2.02 -32.05 -69.00
C LEU A 6 2.45 -32.29 -67.55
N LEU A 7 3.03 -31.27 -66.91
CA LEU A 7 3.08 -31.19 -65.45
C LEU A 7 1.75 -30.60 -64.97
N ALA A 8 1.03 -31.33 -64.13
CA ALA A 8 -0.10 -30.80 -63.38
C ALA A 8 0.41 -30.12 -62.10
N PRO A 9 0.06 -28.85 -61.82
CA PRO A 9 0.35 -28.26 -60.52
C PRO A 9 -0.67 -28.77 -59.49
N ILE A 10 -0.17 -29.39 -58.42
CA ILE A 10 -0.97 -29.69 -57.22
C ILE A 10 -1.12 -28.37 -56.45
N VAL A 11 -2.34 -27.81 -56.43
CA VAL A 11 -2.68 -26.68 -55.55
C VAL A 11 -2.82 -27.24 -54.13
N GLY A 12 -1.74 -27.16 -53.36
CA GLY A 12 -1.78 -27.37 -51.91
C GLY A 12 -2.39 -26.14 -51.24
N ILE A 13 -3.64 -26.23 -50.78
CA ILE A 13 -4.26 -25.20 -49.95
C ILE A 13 -3.59 -25.29 -48.57
N GLY A 14 -2.53 -24.51 -48.38
CA GLY A 14 -1.92 -24.29 -47.07
C GLY A 14 -2.88 -23.45 -46.23
N LEU A 15 -3.60 -24.10 -45.30
CA LEU A 15 -4.42 -23.42 -44.30
C LEU A 15 -3.46 -22.76 -43.28
N ALA A 16 -3.03 -21.54 -43.55
CA ALA A 16 -2.29 -20.73 -42.59
C ALA A 16 -3.26 -20.28 -41.49
N LEU A 17 -3.34 -21.05 -40.41
CA LEU A 17 -3.98 -20.62 -39.18
C LEU A 17 -3.15 -19.48 -38.58
N PRO A 18 -3.70 -18.28 -38.40
CA PRO A 18 -3.00 -17.24 -37.66
C PRO A 18 -2.84 -17.70 -36.22
N LEU A 19 -1.59 -17.91 -35.78
CA LEU A 19 -1.25 -18.06 -34.38
C LEU A 19 -1.56 -16.72 -33.69
N SER A 20 -2.72 -16.63 -33.04
CA SER A 20 -2.98 -15.53 -32.12
C SER A 20 -2.08 -15.73 -30.89
N LEU A 21 -1.12 -14.83 -30.68
CA LEU A 21 -0.48 -14.72 -29.36
C LEU A 21 -1.55 -14.24 -28.41
N ALA A 22 -2.12 -15.16 -27.62
CA ALA A 22 -2.90 -14.78 -26.46
C ALA A 22 -2.02 -13.89 -25.58
N GLY A 23 -2.39 -12.63 -25.43
CA GLY A 23 -1.71 -11.72 -24.52
C GLY A 23 -1.71 -12.36 -23.14
N THR A 24 -0.54 -12.48 -22.52
CA THR A 24 -0.45 -12.90 -21.13
C THR A 24 -1.15 -11.83 -20.31
N ALA A 25 -2.33 -12.15 -19.76
CA ALA A 25 -2.93 -11.33 -18.72
C ALA A 25 -1.90 -11.22 -17.60
N GLY A 26 -1.34 -10.03 -17.40
CA GLY A 26 -0.45 -9.77 -16.27
C GLY A 26 -1.21 -10.07 -14.99
N ALA A 27 -0.57 -10.77 -14.05
CA ALA A 27 -1.13 -10.90 -12.71
C ALA A 27 -1.37 -9.48 -12.16
N ALA A 28 -2.51 -9.26 -11.54
CA ALA A 28 -2.77 -7.98 -10.86
C ALA A 28 -1.68 -7.76 -9.81
N GLU A 29 -1.08 -6.57 -9.81
CA GLU A 29 -0.09 -6.22 -8.81
C GLU A 29 -0.72 -6.25 -7.40
N SER A 30 0.04 -6.77 -6.44
CA SER A 30 -0.36 -6.76 -5.04
C SER A 30 -0.60 -5.31 -4.60
N THR A 31 -1.67 -5.08 -3.83
CA THR A 31 -2.11 -3.74 -3.41
C THR A 31 -1.95 -3.62 -1.90
N ALA A 32 -1.40 -2.50 -1.42
CA ALA A 32 -1.31 -2.23 0.01
C ALA A 32 -2.71 -2.12 0.61
N THR A 33 -2.86 -2.24 1.92
CA THR A 33 -4.18 -2.12 2.57
C THR A 33 -4.14 -1.10 3.70
N ALA A 34 -5.25 -0.40 3.89
CA ALA A 34 -5.46 0.46 5.04
C ALA A 34 -6.86 0.22 5.61
N VAL A 35 -6.95 -0.14 6.88
CA VAL A 35 -8.20 -0.60 7.49
C VAL A 35 -8.30 -0.16 8.94
N VAL A 36 -9.50 0.25 9.37
CA VAL A 36 -9.79 0.38 10.79
C VAL A 36 -10.47 -0.87 11.31
N ASN A 37 -10.02 -1.33 12.48
CA ASN A 37 -10.57 -2.52 13.13
C ASN A 37 -12.08 -2.39 13.39
N GLU A 38 -12.73 -3.52 13.72
CA GLU A 38 -14.18 -3.55 13.96
C GLU A 38 -14.64 -2.67 15.13
N TYR A 39 -13.71 -2.31 16.03
CA TYR A 39 -13.94 -1.48 17.21
C TYR A 39 -13.74 0.02 16.96
N GLY A 40 -13.31 0.43 15.76
CA GLY A 40 -13.25 1.84 15.36
C GLY A 40 -12.06 2.66 15.88
N TRP A 41 -11.10 2.06 16.60
CA TRP A 41 -10.03 2.78 17.30
C TRP A 41 -8.59 2.47 16.83
N GLN A 42 -8.37 1.36 16.13
CA GLN A 42 -7.05 0.99 15.60
C GLN A 42 -7.05 1.12 14.07
N PHE A 43 -6.14 1.93 13.52
CA PHE A 43 -5.94 2.10 12.10
C PHE A 43 -4.67 1.38 11.66
N ALA A 44 -4.82 0.37 10.81
CA ALA A 44 -3.73 -0.46 10.32
C ALA A 44 -3.41 -0.14 8.86
N TYR A 45 -2.12 -0.07 8.55
CA TYR A 45 -1.56 -0.08 7.21
C TYR A 45 -0.71 -1.33 7.01
N THR A 46 -0.84 -1.99 5.86
CA THR A 46 -0.04 -3.15 5.50
C THR A 46 0.41 -3.04 4.05
N ALA A 47 1.73 -2.98 3.84
CA ALA A 47 2.33 -3.06 2.52
C ALA A 47 2.06 -4.43 1.89
N ALA A 48 2.01 -4.46 0.56
CA ALA A 48 1.82 -5.69 -0.18
C ALA A 48 3.18 -6.28 -0.61
N PRO A 49 3.28 -7.61 -0.79
CA PRO A 49 4.55 -8.23 -1.17
C PRO A 49 5.16 -7.65 -2.45
N GLY A 50 6.46 -7.38 -2.40
CA GLY A 50 7.28 -6.87 -3.50
C GLY A 50 7.14 -5.37 -3.77
N GLN A 51 6.52 -4.63 -2.86
CA GLN A 51 6.42 -3.18 -2.95
C GLN A 51 7.68 -2.48 -2.43
N ALA A 52 7.79 -1.19 -2.73
CA ALA A 52 8.76 -0.30 -2.10
C ALA A 52 7.99 0.97 -1.76
N ASN A 53 7.54 1.02 -0.51
CA ASN A 53 6.58 1.97 0.01
C ASN A 53 7.26 3.24 0.51
N GLN A 54 6.57 4.36 0.39
CA GLN A 54 6.95 5.65 0.95
C GLN A 54 5.76 6.21 1.71
N VAL A 55 5.46 5.57 2.83
CA VAL A 55 4.28 5.83 3.65
C VAL A 55 4.46 7.09 4.48
N ALA A 56 3.57 8.05 4.28
CA ALA A 56 3.43 9.23 5.12
C ALA A 56 2.08 9.22 5.82
N VAL A 57 2.11 9.22 7.15
CA VAL A 57 0.90 9.25 7.99
C VAL A 57 0.76 10.63 8.61
N THR A 58 -0.39 11.27 8.43
CA THR A 58 -0.75 12.51 9.12
C THR A 58 -1.94 12.25 10.03
N GLN A 59 -1.79 12.58 11.31
CA GLN A 59 -2.89 12.61 12.29
C GLN A 59 -3.31 14.05 12.56
N SER A 60 -4.62 14.30 12.61
CA SER A 60 -5.20 15.61 12.93
C SER A 60 -6.53 15.44 13.68
N TYR A 61 -7.09 16.54 14.17
CA TYR A 61 -8.46 16.56 14.70
C TYR A 61 -9.47 16.81 13.60
N SER A 62 -10.69 16.26 13.77
CA SER A 62 -11.88 16.81 13.13
C SER A 62 -12.11 18.26 13.56
N ASP A 63 -12.91 19.02 12.80
CA ASP A 63 -13.22 20.43 13.12
C ASP A 63 -13.82 20.61 14.53
N ASP A 64 -14.60 19.64 14.99
CA ASP A 64 -15.20 19.62 16.33
C ASP A 64 -14.32 18.94 17.39
N ARG A 65 -13.14 18.44 17.00
CA ARG A 65 -12.15 17.72 17.82
C ARG A 65 -12.66 16.42 18.47
N THR A 66 -13.78 15.88 18.02
CA THR A 66 -14.36 14.65 18.55
C THR A 66 -13.78 13.38 17.91
N GLN A 67 -12.99 13.50 16.85
CA GLN A 67 -12.39 12.38 16.13
C GLN A 67 -10.94 12.69 15.76
N TYR A 68 -10.13 11.63 15.65
CA TYR A 68 -8.85 11.70 14.97
C TYR A 68 -9.07 11.44 13.48
N ILE A 69 -8.56 12.32 12.64
CA ILE A 69 -8.50 12.11 11.20
C ILE A 69 -7.09 11.67 10.86
N TYR A 70 -6.99 10.45 10.33
CA TYR A 70 -5.77 9.94 9.74
C TYR A 70 -5.82 10.08 8.22
N VAL A 71 -4.68 10.45 7.64
CA VAL A 71 -4.42 10.39 6.21
C VAL A 71 -3.15 9.56 6.02
N ILE A 72 -3.21 8.57 5.14
CA ILE A 72 -2.05 7.82 4.67
C ILE A 72 -1.84 8.19 3.20
N ASP A 73 -0.63 8.63 2.88
CA ASP A 73 -0.15 8.91 1.54
C ASP A 73 1.02 7.96 1.25
N ASP A 74 1.03 7.37 0.07
CA ASP A 74 2.06 6.42 -0.37
C ASP A 74 2.35 6.63 -1.86
N VAL A 75 3.32 5.89 -2.40
CA VAL A 75 3.65 5.87 -3.84
C VAL A 75 3.04 4.69 -4.57
N VAL A 76 2.49 3.71 -3.84
CA VAL A 76 1.78 2.56 -4.40
C VAL A 76 0.28 2.66 -4.12
N PRO A 77 -0.58 2.01 -4.94
CA PRO A 77 -2.01 1.97 -4.67
C PRO A 77 -2.34 1.28 -3.34
N ILE A 78 -3.30 1.86 -2.62
CA ILE A 78 -3.81 1.39 -1.35
C ILE A 78 -5.28 0.98 -1.52
N ALA A 79 -5.61 -0.24 -1.15
CA ALA A 79 -6.98 -0.71 -1.02
C ALA A 79 -7.59 -0.12 0.26
N ALA A 80 -8.56 0.77 0.10
CA ALA A 80 -9.31 1.34 1.21
C ALA A 80 -10.22 0.28 1.85
N GLY A 81 -9.85 -0.15 3.05
CA GLY A 81 -10.60 -1.08 3.88
C GLY A 81 -11.76 -0.41 4.62
N ASN A 82 -12.34 -1.12 5.59
CA ASN A 82 -13.51 -0.68 6.35
C ASN A 82 -13.44 0.81 6.72
N GLY A 83 -14.45 1.57 6.27
CA GLY A 83 -14.69 3.01 6.43
C GLY A 83 -13.59 3.98 5.96
N CYS A 84 -12.51 3.49 5.35
CA CYS A 84 -11.53 4.36 4.70
C CYS A 84 -12.11 4.89 3.37
N SER A 85 -11.66 6.06 2.95
CA SER A 85 -12.07 6.68 1.70
C SER A 85 -10.88 7.35 1.01
N TYR A 86 -10.98 7.55 -0.29
CA TYR A 86 -9.99 8.32 -1.06
C TYR A 86 -10.35 9.81 -1.01
N PRO A 87 -9.44 10.71 -0.57
CA PRO A 87 -9.67 12.15 -0.63
C PRO A 87 -9.91 12.66 -2.06
N ASP A 88 -9.21 12.06 -3.02
CA ASP A 88 -9.43 12.22 -4.45
C ASP A 88 -9.55 10.83 -5.08
N GLY A 89 -10.66 10.56 -5.78
CA GLY A 89 -10.89 9.26 -6.42
C GLY A 89 -9.92 8.92 -7.55
N ALA A 90 -9.15 9.88 -8.06
CA ALA A 90 -8.07 9.65 -9.00
C ALA A 90 -6.76 9.23 -8.32
N ASP A 91 -6.60 9.51 -7.03
CA ASP A 91 -5.41 9.21 -6.24
C ASP A 91 -5.66 8.00 -5.34
N LEU A 92 -5.39 6.81 -5.89
CA LEU A 92 -5.55 5.55 -5.17
C LEU A 92 -4.41 5.27 -4.19
N ALA A 93 -3.37 6.11 -4.15
CA ALA A 93 -2.26 5.96 -3.21
C ALA A 93 -2.50 6.72 -1.90
N LYS A 94 -3.67 7.37 -1.77
CA LYS A 94 -4.01 8.20 -0.63
C LYS A 94 -5.36 7.83 -0.04
N VAL A 95 -5.37 7.51 1.25
CA VAL A 95 -6.59 7.15 1.98
C VAL A 95 -6.74 7.99 3.23
N THR A 96 -7.97 8.27 3.60
CA THR A 96 -8.31 8.96 4.84
C THR A 96 -9.37 8.21 5.63
N ARG A 97 -9.29 8.34 6.95
CA ARG A 97 -10.25 7.74 7.87
C ARG A 97 -10.36 8.52 9.17
N ALA A 98 -11.60 8.66 9.62
CA ALA A 98 -11.90 9.11 10.98
C ALA A 98 -11.91 7.93 11.97
N VAL A 99 -11.21 8.09 13.07
CA VAL A 99 -11.08 7.15 14.19
C VAL A 99 -11.67 7.80 15.43
N GLU A 100 -12.43 7.04 16.22
CA GLU A 100 -13.11 7.59 17.40
C GLU A 100 -12.09 8.16 18.40
N ASN A 101 -12.27 9.41 18.82
CA ASN A 101 -11.45 9.99 19.89
C ASN A 101 -11.95 9.45 21.23
N ILE A 102 -11.36 8.35 21.70
CA ILE A 102 -11.67 7.82 23.02
C ILE A 102 -10.88 8.64 24.06
N GLU A 103 -11.46 9.76 24.52
CA GLU A 103 -10.88 10.66 25.56
C GLU A 103 -10.84 10.03 26.97
N SER A 104 -10.51 8.75 27.08
CA SER A 104 -10.25 8.13 28.38
C SER A 104 -9.32 6.93 28.22
N GLN A 105 -8.02 7.20 28.40
CA GLN A 105 -6.96 6.19 28.61
C GLN A 105 -6.64 5.30 27.40
N SER A 106 -6.47 5.94 26.23
CA SER A 106 -6.17 5.35 24.93
C SER A 106 -5.14 4.23 25.00
N SER A 107 -5.54 3.06 24.50
CA SER A 107 -4.67 1.95 24.15
C SER A 107 -3.50 2.45 23.29
N CYS A 108 -2.29 2.11 23.72
CA CYS A 108 -1.08 2.25 22.91
C CYS A 108 -1.30 1.51 21.57
N ALA A 109 -0.97 2.16 20.44
CA ALA A 109 -1.20 1.75 19.03
C ALA A 109 -2.57 2.10 18.41
N ALA A 110 -2.88 3.41 18.31
CA ALA A 110 -3.95 3.88 17.42
C ALA A 110 -3.58 3.72 15.93
N LEU A 111 -2.29 3.74 15.61
CA LEU A 111 -1.73 3.43 14.30
C LEU A 111 -0.85 2.18 14.38
N GLU A 112 -1.08 1.24 13.48
CA GLU A 112 -0.23 0.08 13.24
C GLU A 112 0.23 0.09 11.78
N ALA A 113 1.54 -0.02 11.54
CA ALA A 113 2.09 -0.06 10.18
C ALA A 113 3.01 -1.26 10.03
N ASP A 114 2.77 -2.08 9.01
CA ASP A 114 3.64 -3.17 8.57
C ASP A 114 4.09 -2.85 7.14
N LEU A 115 5.39 -2.61 6.97
CA LEU A 115 5.98 -2.26 5.66
C LEU A 115 6.50 -3.49 4.90
N GLY A 116 6.48 -4.68 5.49
CA GLY A 116 6.69 -5.92 4.75
C GLY A 116 8.10 -6.11 4.20
N ASP A 117 8.23 -6.24 2.89
CA ASP A 117 9.50 -6.39 2.17
C ASP A 117 9.75 -5.20 1.27
N GLY A 118 11.01 -4.82 1.09
CA GLY A 118 11.33 -3.68 0.24
C GLY A 118 12.54 -2.92 0.71
N ASN A 119 12.69 -1.69 0.26
CA ASN A 119 13.44 -0.70 1.03
C ASN A 119 12.47 0.44 1.23
N ASP A 120 11.85 0.49 2.39
CA ASP A 120 10.68 1.29 2.64
C ASP A 120 11.03 2.57 3.39
N THR A 121 10.18 3.57 3.23
CA THR A 121 10.27 4.81 4.01
C THR A 121 8.94 5.05 4.70
N GLY A 122 8.98 5.23 6.01
CA GLY A 122 7.84 5.63 6.84
C GLY A 122 8.04 7.02 7.45
N SER A 123 6.96 7.79 7.56
CA SER A 123 6.92 9.01 8.35
C SER A 123 5.60 9.20 9.06
N ALA A 124 5.64 9.80 10.25
CA ALA A 124 4.45 10.13 11.04
C ALA A 124 4.47 11.60 11.47
N GLU A 125 3.42 12.33 11.11
CA GLU A 125 3.20 13.72 11.51
C GLU A 125 1.95 13.80 12.40
N ASN A 126 2.12 14.23 13.64
CA ASN A 126 1.01 14.52 14.54
C ASN A 126 0.73 16.03 14.55
N ARG A 127 -0.41 16.45 13.98
CA ARG A 127 -0.88 17.85 13.96
C ARG A 127 -1.90 18.16 15.06
N THR A 128 -2.03 17.27 16.03
CA THR A 128 -2.86 17.49 17.23
C THR A 128 -2.03 18.16 18.34
N ASP A 129 -2.67 18.52 19.44
CA ASP A 129 -2.00 18.95 20.68
C ASP A 129 -1.87 17.78 21.69
N GLN A 130 -2.01 16.53 21.23
CA GLN A 130 -1.84 15.36 22.09
C GLN A 130 -0.40 15.24 22.57
N VAL A 131 -0.25 15.11 23.88
CA VAL A 131 1.05 14.84 24.54
C VAL A 131 1.37 13.35 24.56
N PHE A 132 0.35 12.49 24.43
CA PHE A 132 0.48 11.04 24.42
C PHE A 132 -0.04 10.48 23.10
N SER A 133 0.88 10.14 22.21
CA SER A 133 0.67 9.37 20.99
C SER A 133 1.53 8.12 21.07
N CYS A 134 1.03 6.99 20.59
CA CYS A 134 1.79 5.75 20.54
C CYS A 134 1.43 4.98 19.28
N ASN A 135 2.43 4.68 18.46
CA ASN A 135 2.31 3.92 17.23
C ASN A 135 3.02 2.55 17.36
N SER A 136 2.60 1.58 16.55
CA SER A 136 3.33 0.32 16.35
C SER A 136 3.80 0.25 14.90
N VAL A 137 5.09 0.07 14.66
CA VAL A 137 5.67 0.01 13.32
C VAL A 137 6.59 -1.20 13.19
N GLU A 138 6.35 -2.04 12.18
CA GLU A 138 7.25 -3.08 11.70
C GLU A 138 7.76 -2.69 10.32
N LEU A 139 9.07 -2.49 10.19
CA LEU A 139 9.69 -2.16 8.90
C LEU A 139 9.97 -3.40 8.04
N GLY A 140 10.18 -4.56 8.67
CA GLY A 140 10.27 -5.83 7.96
C GLY A 140 11.63 -6.08 7.28
N LEU A 141 11.63 -6.58 6.04
CA LEU A 141 12.84 -6.96 5.30
C LEU A 141 13.28 -5.81 4.39
N GLY A 142 14.46 -5.24 4.63
CA GLY A 142 14.90 -4.11 3.82
C GLY A 142 15.98 -3.26 4.45
N ASN A 143 16.45 -2.26 3.72
CA ASN A 143 17.18 -1.15 4.32
C ASN A 143 16.24 0.04 4.43
N ASP A 144 15.52 0.08 5.54
CA ASP A 144 14.35 0.94 5.69
C ASP A 144 14.70 2.25 6.41
N LYS A 145 13.83 3.24 6.24
CA LYS A 145 13.94 4.53 6.90
C LYS A 145 12.64 4.87 7.60
N LEU A 146 12.72 5.25 8.86
CA LEU A 146 11.58 5.73 9.62
C LEU A 146 11.89 7.09 10.24
N TYR A 147 11.06 8.07 9.91
CA TYR A 147 11.00 9.36 10.58
C TYR A 147 9.72 9.41 11.40
N GLY A 148 9.75 8.83 12.60
CA GLY A 148 8.57 8.84 13.46
C GLY A 148 8.32 10.21 14.08
N GLY A 149 7.11 10.36 14.61
CA GLY A 149 6.70 11.57 15.33
C GLY A 149 7.01 11.47 16.81
N ALA A 150 6.61 12.50 17.56
CA ALA A 150 6.62 12.46 19.01
C ALA A 150 5.64 11.38 19.53
N GLY A 151 6.01 10.70 20.62
CA GLY A 151 5.18 9.67 21.21
C GLY A 151 5.96 8.59 21.93
N THR A 152 5.23 7.64 22.51
CA THR A 152 5.79 6.38 23.01
C THR A 152 5.55 5.30 21.96
N ASP A 153 6.37 5.30 20.92
CA ASP A 153 6.24 4.37 19.80
C ASP A 153 6.93 3.03 20.08
N THR A 154 6.36 1.95 19.54
CA THR A 154 7.00 0.64 19.48
C THR A 154 7.41 0.39 18.04
N ILE A 155 8.72 0.26 17.80
CA ILE A 155 9.26 0.16 16.45
C ILE A 155 10.18 -1.07 16.38
N SER A 156 9.91 -1.94 15.42
CA SER A 156 10.81 -2.99 14.98
C SER A 156 11.36 -2.63 13.61
N GLY A 157 12.68 -2.65 13.48
CA GLY A 157 13.33 -2.45 12.19
C GLY A 157 13.35 -3.70 11.32
N GLY A 158 13.07 -4.89 11.86
CA GLY A 158 13.22 -6.13 11.11
C GLY A 158 14.66 -6.38 10.61
N ALA A 159 14.80 -7.04 9.46
CA ALA A 159 16.09 -7.46 8.93
C ALA A 159 16.65 -6.47 7.90
N GLY A 160 17.94 -6.16 8.03
CA GLY A 160 18.68 -5.28 7.13
C GLY A 160 19.26 -4.07 7.86
N THR A 161 19.70 -3.05 7.12
CA THR A 161 20.32 -1.85 7.71
C THR A 161 19.32 -0.70 7.72
N ASN A 162 18.74 -0.47 8.90
CA ASN A 162 17.64 0.48 9.06
C ASN A 162 18.10 1.79 9.70
N VAL A 163 17.46 2.89 9.32
CA VAL A 163 17.65 4.21 9.93
C VAL A 163 16.34 4.65 10.56
N ILE A 164 16.33 4.77 11.89
CA ILE A 164 15.15 5.18 12.66
C ILE A 164 15.47 6.48 13.38
N VAL A 165 14.64 7.49 13.17
CA VAL A 165 14.70 8.79 13.84
C VAL A 165 13.38 8.98 14.61
N GLN A 166 13.52 9.40 15.87
CA GLN A 166 12.44 9.74 16.80
C GLN A 166 12.75 11.13 17.40
N ASP A 167 11.71 11.89 17.75
CA ASP A 167 11.81 13.21 18.40
C ASP A 167 11.95 13.08 19.93
#